data_AF-A0A7S1HB31-F1
#
_entry.id   AF-A0A7S1HB31-F1
#
_cell.length_a   1.000
_cell.length_b   1.000
_cell.length_c   1.000
_cell.angle_alpha   90.00
_cell.angle_beta   90.00
_cell.angle_gamma   90.00
#
_symmetry.space_group_name_H-M   'P 1'
#
loop_
_entity.id
_entity.type
_entity.pdbx_description
1 polymer ?
#
loop_
_entity_poly.entity_id
_entity_poly.type
_entity_poly.pdbx_seq_one_letter_code
_entity_poly.pdbx_strand_id
1 'polypeptide(L)'
;PRAPPQVGRDEEAKDAARSALLAPLWSLGARFGEVATVANKGVKVESLEEKLRMMSRSSAEAELQQGERTKAQLADERAAQLINCVVLGVGTWGGARGELGKLYRQAGRVQMGAFVDRFR
;
A
#
# COMPACT_ATOMS: atom_id res chain seq x y z
N PRO A 1 -3.25 -31.31 -34.57
CA PRO A 1 -3.68 -30.42 -33.47
C PRO A 1 -2.47 -29.71 -32.83
N ARG A 2 -2.31 -28.41 -33.11
CA ARG A 2 -1.29 -27.58 -32.44
C ARG A 2 -1.65 -27.48 -30.95
N ALA A 3 -0.70 -27.77 -30.06
CA ALA A 3 -0.83 -27.44 -28.65
C ALA A 3 -1.12 -25.92 -28.51
N PRO A 4 -2.01 -25.49 -27.60
CA PRO A 4 -2.23 -24.07 -27.37
C PRO A 4 -0.90 -23.40 -26.97
N PRO A 5 -0.66 -22.13 -27.35
CA PRO A 5 0.57 -21.45 -26.98
C PRO A 5 0.69 -21.42 -25.45
N GLN A 6 1.73 -22.06 -24.92
CA GLN A 6 2.10 -21.93 -23.51
C GLN A 6 2.81 -20.58 -23.35
N VAL A 7 2.02 -19.54 -23.08
CA VAL A 7 2.55 -18.22 -22.74
C VAL A 7 3.24 -18.31 -21.37
N GLY A 8 4.42 -17.69 -21.26
CA GLY A 8 5.31 -17.78 -20.10
C GLY A 8 4.64 -17.30 -18.81
N ARG A 9 4.07 -18.25 -18.05
CA ARG A 9 3.43 -18.02 -16.74
C ARG A 9 4.27 -17.19 -15.78
N ASP A 10 5.58 -17.25 -15.89
CA ASP A 10 6.50 -16.47 -15.06
C ASP A 10 6.47 -14.97 -15.37
N GLU A 11 6.31 -14.55 -16.62
CA GLU A 11 6.21 -13.12 -16.99
C GLU A 11 4.82 -12.57 -16.66
N GLU A 12 3.76 -13.33 -16.93
CA GLU A 12 2.41 -12.95 -16.53
C GLU A 12 2.27 -12.85 -15.00
N ALA A 13 2.88 -13.77 -14.24
CA ALA A 13 2.92 -13.70 -12.79
C ALA A 13 3.72 -12.48 -12.29
N LYS A 14 4.82 -12.12 -12.95
CA LYS A 14 5.58 -10.89 -12.64
C LYS A 14 4.72 -9.65 -12.86
N ASP A 15 4.04 -9.55 -13.99
CA ASP A 15 3.22 -8.39 -14.32
C ASP A 15 2.00 -8.30 -13.41
N ALA A 16 1.33 -9.41 -13.11
CA ALA A 16 0.25 -9.46 -12.12
C ALA A 16 0.73 -9.04 -10.72
N ALA A 17 1.90 -9.50 -10.29
CA ALA A 17 2.48 -9.10 -9.02
C ALA A 17 2.86 -7.60 -9.00
N ARG A 18 3.42 -7.07 -10.09
CA ARG A 18 3.71 -5.62 -10.22
C ARG A 18 2.43 -4.80 -10.13
N SER A 19 1.38 -5.20 -10.84
CA SER A 19 0.07 -4.55 -10.78
C SER A 19 -0.55 -4.61 -9.39
N ALA A 20 -0.42 -5.74 -8.70
CA ALA A 20 -0.91 -5.89 -7.32
C ALA A 20 -0.20 -4.92 -6.36
N LEU A 21 1.12 -4.71 -6.52
CA LEU A 21 1.89 -3.78 -5.69
C LEU A 21 1.55 -2.29 -5.93
N LEU A 22 0.80 -1.96 -6.99
CA LEU A 22 0.24 -0.62 -7.20
C LEU A 22 -1.08 -0.41 -6.45
N ALA A 23 -1.73 -1.49 -6.00
CA ALA A 23 -2.92 -1.42 -5.17
C ALA A 23 -2.55 -1.16 -3.70
N PRO A 24 -3.48 -0.72 -2.85
CA PRO A 24 -3.23 -0.58 -1.42
C PRO A 24 -2.71 -1.88 -0.81
N LEU A 25 -1.63 -1.83 -0.04
CA LEU A 25 -0.92 -3.05 0.40
C LEU A 25 -1.80 -3.99 1.25
N TRP A 26 -2.80 -3.44 1.94
CA TRP A 26 -3.77 -4.21 2.72
C TRP A 26 -4.73 -5.06 1.86
N SER A 27 -4.85 -4.80 0.56
CA SER A 27 -5.70 -5.58 -0.36
C SER A 27 -4.97 -6.73 -1.06
N LEU A 28 -3.67 -6.92 -0.82
CA LEU A 28 -2.83 -7.89 -1.54
C LEU A 28 -3.21 -9.36 -1.30
N GLY A 29 -3.87 -9.68 -0.18
CA GLY A 29 -4.24 -11.06 0.17
C GLY A 29 -3.05 -12.00 0.46
N ALA A 30 -1.82 -11.52 0.30
CA ALA A 30 -0.56 -12.20 0.56
C ALA A 30 0.43 -11.25 1.25
N ARG A 31 1.53 -11.76 1.81
CA ARG A 31 2.53 -10.88 2.43
C ARG A 31 3.21 -10.07 1.34
N PHE A 32 3.47 -8.80 1.63
CA PHE A 32 4.18 -7.92 0.70
C PHE A 32 5.46 -8.57 0.14
N GLY A 33 6.28 -9.17 1.02
CA GLY A 33 7.53 -9.83 0.63
C GLY A 33 7.36 -11.00 -0.35
N GLU A 34 6.23 -11.69 -0.32
CA GLU A 34 5.94 -12.80 -1.24
C GLU A 34 5.60 -12.25 -2.63
N VAL A 35 4.70 -11.25 -2.70
CA VAL A 35 4.30 -10.59 -3.95
C VAL A 35 5.50 -9.84 -4.57
N ALA A 36 6.28 -9.17 -3.74
CA ALA A 36 7.55 -8.53 -4.05
C ALA A 36 8.55 -9.45 -4.75
N THR A 37 8.69 -10.67 -4.23
CA THR A 37 9.62 -11.68 -4.74
C THR A 37 9.17 -12.15 -6.13
N VAL A 38 7.86 -12.32 -6.34
CA VAL A 38 7.30 -12.68 -7.66
C VAL A 38 7.49 -11.53 -8.65
N ALA A 39 7.15 -10.29 -8.25
CA ALA A 39 7.30 -9.09 -9.10
C ALA A 39 8.75 -8.83 -9.55
N ASN A 40 9.72 -9.20 -8.72
CA ASN A 40 11.15 -9.02 -8.95
C ASN A 40 11.91 -10.33 -9.12
N LYS A 41 11.27 -11.42 -9.54
CA LYS A 41 11.95 -12.70 -9.80
C LYS A 41 13.07 -12.47 -10.83
N GLY A 42 14.33 -12.39 -10.36
CA GLY A 42 15.52 -12.01 -11.15
C GLY A 42 16.23 -10.70 -10.75
N VAL A 43 15.74 -9.93 -9.77
CA VAL A 43 16.32 -8.66 -9.29
C VAL A 43 16.45 -8.69 -7.75
N LYS A 44 17.51 -8.10 -7.18
CA LYS A 44 17.76 -8.10 -5.72
C LYS A 44 16.68 -7.33 -4.93
N VAL A 45 16.19 -7.96 -3.86
CA VAL A 45 15.09 -7.53 -2.97
C VAL A 45 15.41 -6.25 -2.20
N GLU A 46 16.69 -5.96 -1.92
CA GLU A 46 17.13 -4.75 -1.21
C GLU A 46 16.69 -3.46 -1.91
N SER A 47 16.58 -3.47 -3.26
CA SER A 47 16.05 -2.32 -3.99
C SER A 47 14.56 -2.09 -3.80
N LEU A 48 13.82 -3.09 -3.32
CA LEU A 48 12.37 -3.04 -3.26
C LEU A 48 11.86 -2.41 -1.96
N GLU A 49 12.43 -2.74 -0.80
CA GLU A 49 12.13 -2.00 0.43
C GLU A 49 12.53 -0.52 0.30
N GLU A 50 13.63 -0.25 -0.40
CA GLU A 50 14.11 1.11 -0.66
C GLU A 50 13.26 1.83 -1.71
N LYS A 51 12.85 1.16 -2.79
CA LYS A 51 11.84 1.67 -3.74
C LYS A 51 10.47 1.87 -3.10
N LEU A 52 10.08 1.05 -2.15
CA LEU A 52 8.79 1.15 -1.47
C LEU A 52 8.81 2.24 -0.40
N ARG A 53 9.94 2.43 0.30
CA ARG A 53 10.23 3.62 1.09
C ARG A 53 10.24 4.87 0.20
N MET A 54 10.83 4.80 -1.00
CA MET A 54 10.79 5.89 -1.97
C MET A 54 9.37 6.13 -2.51
N MET A 55 8.56 5.13 -2.83
CA MET A 55 7.18 5.33 -3.27
C MET A 55 6.30 5.88 -2.15
N SER A 56 6.49 5.41 -0.91
CA SER A 56 5.77 5.88 0.27
C SER A 56 6.20 7.27 0.74
N ARG A 57 7.41 7.72 0.38
CA ARG A 57 7.93 9.08 0.68
C ARG A 57 7.74 10.02 -0.52
N SER A 58 8.27 9.68 -1.69
CA SER A 58 8.32 10.54 -2.88
C SER A 58 6.98 10.68 -3.60
N SER A 59 6.11 9.66 -3.63
CA SER A 59 4.78 9.86 -4.22
C SER A 59 3.94 10.73 -3.31
N ALA A 60 3.91 10.44 -2.00
CA ALA A 60 3.17 11.25 -1.03
C ALA A 60 3.67 12.69 -0.93
N GLU A 61 4.98 12.93 -0.86
CA GLU A 61 5.58 14.27 -0.75
C GLU A 61 5.53 15.07 -2.06
N ALA A 62 5.72 14.44 -3.23
CA ALA A 62 5.66 15.14 -4.52
C ALA A 62 4.21 15.48 -4.93
N GLU A 63 3.25 14.66 -4.52
CA GLU A 63 1.84 14.91 -4.77
C GLU A 63 1.20 15.88 -3.74
N LEU A 64 1.69 15.90 -2.50
CA LEU A 64 1.38 16.96 -1.52
C LEU A 64 1.73 18.37 -2.04
N GLN A 65 2.61 18.46 -3.04
CA GLN A 65 3.10 19.70 -3.66
C GLN A 65 2.38 20.08 -4.97
N GLN A 66 1.54 19.21 -5.56
CA GLN A 66 0.84 19.50 -6.83
C GLN A 66 -0.67 19.67 -6.64
N GLY A 67 -1.11 20.92 -6.47
CA GLY A 67 -2.53 21.35 -6.57
C GLY A 67 -3.30 21.48 -5.25
N GLU A 68 -4.45 22.17 -5.30
CA GLU A 68 -5.36 22.49 -4.19
C GLU A 68 -6.00 21.23 -3.57
N ARG A 69 -5.23 20.43 -2.83
CA ARG A 69 -5.78 19.31 -2.07
C ARG A 69 -6.54 19.82 -0.86
N THR A 70 -7.77 19.36 -0.72
CA THR A 70 -8.57 19.64 0.48
C THR A 70 -7.94 18.98 1.70
N LYS A 71 -8.19 19.53 2.89
CA LYS A 71 -7.74 18.93 4.16
C LYS A 71 -8.21 17.47 4.31
N ALA A 72 -9.38 17.14 3.74
CA ALA A 72 -9.92 15.79 3.76
C ALA A 72 -9.11 14.81 2.91
N GLN A 73 -8.68 15.21 1.70
CA GLN A 73 -7.82 14.38 0.84
C GLN A 73 -6.47 14.11 1.49
N LEU A 74 -5.85 15.14 2.07
CA LEU A 74 -4.59 14.99 2.80
C LEU A 74 -4.72 14.05 4.01
N ALA A 75 -5.86 14.08 4.70
CA ALA A 75 -6.13 13.18 5.82
C ALA A 75 -6.32 11.72 5.36
N ASP A 76 -7.00 11.50 4.23
CA ASP A 76 -7.16 10.17 3.62
C ASP A 76 -5.80 9.58 3.17
N GLU A 77 -4.94 10.40 2.57
CA GLU A 77 -3.59 9.99 2.16
C GLU A 77 -2.72 9.61 3.37
N ARG A 78 -2.75 10.42 4.43
CA ARG A 78 -2.05 10.11 5.69
C ARG A 78 -2.58 8.82 6.33
N ALA A 79 -3.89 8.57 6.27
CA ALA A 79 -4.47 7.32 6.77
C ALA A 79 -3.95 6.11 5.98
N ALA A 80 -3.89 6.22 4.65
CA ALA A 80 -3.35 5.16 3.79
C ALA A 80 -1.86 4.90 4.06
N GLN A 81 -1.06 5.95 4.23
CA GLN A 81 0.36 5.83 4.58
C GLN A 81 0.56 5.12 5.92
N LEU A 82 -0.22 5.51 6.95
CA LEU A 82 -0.16 4.90 8.28
C LEU A 82 -0.47 3.39 8.21
N ILE A 83 -1.47 3.00 7.42
CA ILE A 83 -1.80 1.58 7.19
C ILE A 83 -0.63 0.85 6.52
N ASN A 84 -0.03 1.44 5.49
CA ASN A 84 1.10 0.83 4.79
C ASN A 84 2.29 0.60 5.74
N CYS A 85 2.60 1.55 6.63
CA CYS A 85 3.65 1.38 7.64
C CYS A 85 3.40 0.15 8.52
N VAL A 86 2.18 -0.01 9.04
CA VAL A 86 1.86 -1.14 9.92
C VAL A 86 1.88 -2.48 9.16
N VAL A 87 1.39 -2.51 7.91
CA VAL A 87 1.47 -3.71 7.04
C VAL A 87 2.92 -4.12 6.77
N LEU A 88 3.82 -3.15 6.65
CA LEU A 88 5.26 -3.38 6.46
C LEU A 88 6.02 -3.66 7.77
N GLY A 89 5.32 -3.80 8.90
CA GLY A 89 5.94 -4.08 10.20
C GLY A 89 6.54 -2.86 10.90
N VAL A 90 6.29 -1.65 10.40
CA VAL A 90 6.67 -0.40 11.06
C VAL A 90 5.54 0.04 11.99
N GLY A 91 5.70 -0.25 13.28
CA GLY A 91 4.70 0.03 14.31
C GLY A 91 3.70 -1.12 14.48
N THR A 92 2.61 -0.86 15.21
CA THR A 92 1.58 -1.87 15.50
C THR A 92 0.19 -1.32 15.21
N TRP A 93 -0.76 -2.22 14.93
CA TRP A 93 -2.16 -1.84 14.77
C TRP A 93 -2.71 -1.11 16.00
N GLY A 94 -2.37 -1.58 17.21
CA GLY A 94 -2.78 -0.92 18.45
C GLY A 94 -2.28 0.52 18.55
N GLY A 95 -1.01 0.76 18.21
CA GLY A 95 -0.43 2.11 18.21
C GLY A 95 -0.99 3.03 17.11
N ALA A 96 -1.33 2.48 15.95
CA ALA A 96 -1.84 3.25 14.82
C ALA A 96 -3.33 3.61 14.92
N ARG A 97 -4.15 2.79 15.61
CA ARG A 97 -5.62 2.94 15.66
C ARG A 97 -6.10 4.34 16.03
N GLY A 98 -5.53 4.92 17.10
CA GLY A 98 -5.98 6.22 17.59
C GLY A 98 -5.73 7.37 16.60
N GLU A 99 -4.61 7.31 15.87
CA GLU A 99 -4.29 8.30 14.84
C GLU A 99 -5.11 8.05 13.57
N LEU A 100 -5.27 6.78 13.19
CA LEU A 100 -6.09 6.38 12.05
C LEU A 100 -7.56 6.82 12.21
N GLY A 101 -8.12 6.70 13.42
CA GLY A 101 -9.47 7.16 13.73
C GLY A 101 -9.66 8.68 13.56
N LYS A 102 -8.66 9.48 13.97
CA LYS A 102 -8.66 10.93 13.77
C LYS A 102 -8.57 11.29 12.29
N LEU A 103 -7.67 10.65 11.55
CA LEU A 103 -7.46 10.91 10.12
C LEU A 103 -8.73 10.60 9.33
N TYR A 104 -9.41 9.48 9.61
CA TYR A 104 -10.69 9.19 8.98
C TYR A 104 -11.77 10.22 9.26
N ARG A 105 -11.86 10.75 10.49
CA ARG A 105 -12.80 11.85 10.78
C ARG A 105 -12.45 13.13 10.04
N GLN A 106 -11.17 13.49 9.97
CA GLN A 106 -10.68 14.65 9.22
C GLN A 106 -10.95 14.51 7.71
N ALA A 107 -10.97 13.27 7.20
CA ALA A 107 -11.36 12.93 5.84
C ALA A 107 -12.88 12.86 5.62
N GLY A 108 -13.71 13.13 6.63
CA GLY A 108 -15.17 13.01 6.54
C GLY A 108 -15.71 11.57 6.65
N ARG A 109 -14.83 10.57 6.84
CA ARG A 109 -15.18 9.15 7.02
C ARG A 109 -15.49 8.81 8.47
N VAL A 110 -16.47 9.50 9.06
CA VAL A 110 -16.81 9.42 10.49
C VAL A 110 -17.08 7.98 10.94
N GLN A 111 -17.80 7.19 10.14
CA GLN A 111 -18.10 5.78 10.45
C GLN A 111 -16.84 4.90 10.50
N MET A 112 -15.87 5.15 9.62
CA MET A 112 -14.59 4.43 9.65
C MET A 112 -13.78 4.81 10.88
N GLY A 113 -13.77 6.10 11.26
CA GLY A 113 -13.15 6.55 12.49
C GLY A 113 -13.73 5.86 13.73
N ALA A 114 -15.06 5.77 13.82
CA ALA A 114 -15.74 5.07 14.91
C ALA A 114 -15.43 3.56 14.93
N PHE A 115 -15.39 2.91 13.76
CA PHE A 115 -15.05 1.50 13.65
C PHE A 115 -13.63 1.20 14.17
N VAL A 116 -12.65 2.01 13.77
CA VAL A 116 -11.25 1.81 14.17
C VAL A 116 -11.05 2.02 15.67
N ASP A 117 -11.74 3.01 16.25
CA ASP A 117 -11.70 3.33 17.68
C ASP A 117 -12.37 2.27 18.58
N ARG A 118 -13.26 1.44 18.04
CA ARG A 118 -13.99 0.41 18.81
C ARG A 118 -13.10 -0.67 19.43
N PHE A 119 -11.93 -0.90 18.86
CA PHE A 119 -11.02 -1.97 19.28
C PHE A 119 -9.75 -1.41 19.94
N ARG A 120 -9.93 -0.35 20.72
CA ARG A 120 -8.87 0.35 21.44
C ARG A 120 -8.58 -0.29 22.80
#